data_AF-R7TXC5-F1
#
_entry.id   AF-R7TXC5-F1
#
_cell.length_a   1.000
_cell.length_b   1.000
_cell.length_c   1.000
_cell.angle_alpha   90.00
_cell.angle_beta   90.00
_cell.angle_gamma   90.00
#
_symmetry.space_group_name_H-M   'P 1'
#
loop_
_entity.id
_entity.type
_entity.pdbx_description
1 polymer ?
#
loop_
_entity_poly.entity_id
_entity_poly.type
_entity_poly.pdbx_seq_one_letter_code
_entity_poly.pdbx_strand_id
1 'polypeptide(L)'
;CCVIGCKNTWNLGKEIKLYNLPKGKHAFHRNRRSLWLSAIDRTEWPEERQKNAVICGAHFISGRQSMDYTHPDFTPSVFVEDKENQL
;
A
#
# COMPACT_ATOMS: atom_id res chain seq x y z
N CYS A 1 -7.24 2.86 -4.72
CA CYS A 1 -6.33 2.20 -3.77
C CYS A 1 -6.45 0.69 -3.98
N CYS A 2 -5.38 -0.09 -3.87
CA CYS A 2 -5.43 -1.56 -4.02
C CYS A 2 -5.64 -2.33 -2.70
N VAL A 3 -5.68 -1.62 -1.56
CA VAL A 3 -6.01 -2.18 -0.24
C VAL A 3 -7.47 -2.65 -0.22
N ILE A 4 -7.74 -3.82 0.38
CA ILE A 4 -9.09 -4.37 0.57
C ILE A 4 -9.97 -3.33 1.27
N GLY A 5 -11.22 -3.17 0.81
CA GLY A 5 -12.20 -2.24 1.41
C GLY A 5 -11.94 -0.75 1.18
N CYS A 6 -10.75 -0.36 0.70
CA CYS A 6 -10.40 1.05 0.53
C CYS A 6 -10.99 1.65 -0.76
N LYS A 7 -11.95 2.57 -0.59
CA LYS A 7 -12.61 3.29 -1.69
C LYS A 7 -11.89 4.58 -2.11
N ASN A 8 -10.72 4.88 -1.54
CA ASN A 8 -9.96 6.07 -1.93
C ASN A 8 -9.45 5.94 -3.37
N THR A 9 -9.94 6.84 -4.20
CA THR A 9 -9.50 7.07 -5.58
C THR A 9 -8.82 8.42 -5.68
N TRP A 10 -8.15 8.67 -6.82
CA TRP A 10 -7.73 10.02 -7.15
C TRP A 10 -9.00 10.86 -7.39
N ASN A 11 -9.25 11.88 -6.59
CA ASN A 11 -10.31 12.85 -6.87
C ASN A 11 -9.74 14.28 -6.79
N LEU A 12 -10.20 15.15 -7.69
CA LEU A 12 -10.02 16.60 -7.53
C LEU A 12 -10.83 17.03 -6.30
N GLY A 13 -10.21 17.07 -5.12
CA GLY A 13 -10.85 17.58 -3.91
C GLY A 13 -10.35 16.97 -2.60
N LYS A 14 -9.74 15.76 -2.61
CA LYS A 14 -9.01 15.24 -1.45
C LYS A 14 -7.53 15.28 -1.74
N GLU A 15 -6.75 15.91 -0.86
CA GLU A 15 -5.29 15.93 -0.90
C GLU A 15 -4.67 14.57 -0.50
N ILE A 16 -5.20 13.46 -1.03
CA ILE A 16 -4.68 12.13 -0.76
C ILE A 16 -3.65 11.73 -1.82
N LYS A 17 -2.42 11.50 -1.39
CA LYS A 17 -1.35 11.04 -2.28
C LYS A 17 -1.56 9.59 -2.66
N LEU A 18 -1.23 9.24 -3.90
CA LEU A 18 -1.24 7.86 -4.38
C LEU A 18 0.19 7.41 -4.68
N TYR A 19 0.54 6.22 -4.19
CA TYR A 19 1.86 5.63 -4.31
C TYR A 19 1.77 4.33 -5.09
N ASN A 20 2.50 4.24 -6.21
CA ASN A 20 2.65 2.97 -6.93
C ASN A 20 3.35 1.94 -6.06
N LEU A 21 3.00 0.66 -6.23
CA LEU A 21 3.79 -0.42 -5.64
C LEU A 21 5.27 -0.31 -6.07
N PRO A 22 6.24 -0.54 -5.17
CA PRO A 22 7.65 -0.50 -5.50
C PRO A 22 7.99 -1.40 -6.70
N LYS A 23 8.84 -0.90 -7.60
CA LYS A 23 9.26 -1.63 -8.82
C LYS A 23 10.39 -2.60 -8.50
N GLY A 24 10.25 -3.88 -8.81
CA GLY A 24 11.22 -4.93 -8.46
C GLY A 24 12.58 -4.93 -9.18
N LYS A 25 13.05 -3.80 -9.75
CA LYS A 25 14.31 -3.77 -10.53
C LYS A 25 15.55 -4.08 -9.68
N HIS A 26 15.62 -3.55 -8.46
CA HIS A 26 16.75 -3.73 -7.54
C HIS A 26 16.31 -4.47 -6.27
N ALA A 27 17.24 -5.16 -5.60
CA ALA A 27 16.96 -5.98 -4.41
C ALA A 27 16.19 -5.20 -3.32
N PHE A 28 16.61 -3.97 -3.05
CA PHE A 28 15.91 -3.07 -2.12
C PHE A 28 14.42 -2.93 -2.44
N HIS A 29 14.09 -2.63 -3.70
CA HIS A 29 12.70 -2.44 -4.11
C HIS A 29 11.93 -3.76 -4.24
N ARG A 30 12.59 -4.89 -4.55
CA ARG A 30 11.95 -6.21 -4.49
C ARG A 30 11.50 -6.55 -3.08
N ASN A 31 12.38 -6.36 -2.10
CA ASN A 31 12.06 -6.59 -0.69
C ASN A 31 10.92 -5.68 -0.25
N ARG A 32 11.02 -4.38 -0.56
CA ARG A 32 9.97 -3.41 -0.24
C ARG A 32 8.63 -3.76 -0.89
N ARG A 33 8.63 -4.22 -2.15
CA ARG A 33 7.43 -4.67 -2.85
C ARG A 33 6.80 -5.88 -2.16
N SER A 34 7.60 -6.87 -1.80
CA SER A 34 7.13 -8.07 -1.10
C SER A 34 6.43 -7.71 0.21
N LEU A 35 7.06 -6.83 1.01
CA LEU A 35 6.49 -6.32 2.25
C LEU A 35 5.16 -5.57 2.02
N TRP A 36 5.09 -4.73 0.99
CA TRP A 36 3.86 -4.02 0.66
C TRP A 36 2.74 -4.96 0.24
N LEU A 37 3.02 -5.96 -0.61
CA LEU A 37 2.03 -6.95 -1.05
C LEU A 37 1.51 -7.79 0.11
N SER A 38 2.41 -8.20 1.03
CA SER A 38 2.03 -8.91 2.24
C SER A 38 1.14 -8.07 3.14
N ALA A 39 1.50 -6.81 3.39
CA ALA A 39 0.74 -5.90 4.25
C ALA A 39 -0.69 -5.63 3.75
N ILE A 40 -0.93 -5.67 2.43
CA ILE A 40 -2.25 -5.41 1.85
C ILE A 40 -3.01 -6.70 1.46
N ASP A 41 -2.50 -7.86 1.85
CA ASP A 41 -3.03 -9.19 1.52
C ASP A 41 -3.23 -9.41 0.00
N ARG A 42 -2.13 -9.23 -0.75
CA ARG A 42 -2.06 -9.33 -2.23
C ARG A 42 -0.84 -10.10 -2.73
N THR A 43 -0.28 -11.03 -1.95
CA THR A 43 0.88 -11.83 -2.35
C THR A 43 0.62 -12.63 -3.64
N GLU A 44 -0.61 -13.11 -3.80
CA GLU A 44 -1.03 -13.94 -4.94
C GLU A 44 -1.40 -13.13 -6.19
N TRP A 45 -1.25 -11.80 -6.17
CA TRP A 45 -1.52 -11.03 -7.38
C TRP A 45 -0.50 -11.35 -8.47
N PRO A 46 -0.94 -11.52 -9.72
CA PRO A 46 -0.01 -11.69 -10.81
C PRO A 46 0.65 -10.35 -11.17
N GLU A 47 1.86 -10.40 -11.77
CA GLU A 47 2.71 -9.21 -11.95
C GLU A 47 2.02 -8.08 -12.73
N GLU A 48 1.21 -8.44 -13.74
CA GLU A 48 0.45 -7.49 -14.55
C GLU A 48 -0.52 -6.66 -13.71
N ARG A 49 -1.17 -7.28 -12.72
CA ARG A 49 -2.11 -6.60 -11.82
C ARG A 49 -1.38 -5.68 -10.86
N GLN A 50 -0.16 -6.03 -10.50
CA GLN A 50 0.66 -5.24 -9.58
C GLN A 50 1.34 -4.02 -10.26
N LYS A 51 1.48 -3.99 -11.60
CA LYS A 51 2.28 -2.97 -12.34
C LYS A 51 1.77 -1.54 -12.18
N ASN A 52 0.45 -1.37 -12.15
CA ASN A 52 -0.22 -0.07 -12.03
C ASN A 52 -1.04 0.06 -10.73
N ALA A 53 -0.85 -0.88 -9.79
CA ALA A 53 -1.53 -0.85 -8.51
C ALA A 53 -0.98 0.28 -7.63
N VAL A 54 -1.90 1.01 -6.99
CA VAL A 54 -1.58 2.17 -6.15
C VAL A 54 -2.18 2.04 -4.76
N ILE A 55 -1.41 2.41 -3.74
CA ILE A 55 -1.84 2.55 -2.35
C ILE A 55 -2.00 4.04 -2.05
N CYS A 56 -3.11 4.42 -1.40
CA CYS A 56 -3.31 5.81 -1.00
C CYS A 56 -2.60 6.13 0.34
N GLY A 57 -2.28 7.41 0.53
CA GLY A 57 -1.57 7.93 1.71
C GLY A 57 -2.20 7.56 3.04
N ALA A 58 -3.53 7.36 3.09
CA ALA A 58 -4.25 6.97 4.30
C ALA A 58 -3.78 5.65 4.95
N HIS A 59 -2.99 4.83 4.24
CA HIS A 59 -2.43 3.59 4.79
C HIS A 59 -1.03 3.76 5.40
N PHE A 60 -0.53 4.99 5.46
CA PHE A 60 0.71 5.38 6.13
C PHE A 60 0.37 6.35 7.28
N ILE A 61 1.07 6.23 8.40
CA ILE A 61 0.85 7.03 9.62
C ILE A 61 0.97 8.52 9.32
N SER A 62 2.02 8.94 8.59
CA SER A 62 2.19 10.34 8.19
C SER A 62 1.39 10.76 6.95
N GLY A 63 0.63 9.83 6.35
CA GLY A 63 0.03 10.04 5.04
C GLY A 63 1.01 9.87 3.87
N ARG A 64 2.29 9.57 4.13
CA ARG A 64 3.35 9.49 3.12
C ARG A 64 4.23 8.25 3.30
N GLN A 65 4.58 7.59 2.20
CA GLN A 65 5.58 6.52 2.23
C GLN A 65 6.97 7.04 2.64
N SER A 66 7.75 6.22 3.36
CA SER A 66 9.17 6.46 3.63
C SER A 66 10.07 5.49 2.85
N MET A 67 11.27 5.95 2.49
CA MET A 67 12.35 5.14 1.90
C MET A 67 13.32 4.60 2.94
N ASP A 68 13.24 5.08 4.19
CA ASP A 68 14.02 4.58 5.31
C ASP A 68 13.39 3.28 5.82
N TYR A 69 14.19 2.20 5.86
CA TYR A 69 13.76 0.87 6.28
C TYR A 69 13.30 0.81 7.74
N THR A 70 13.79 1.73 8.59
CA THR A 70 13.46 1.78 10.02
C THR A 70 12.23 2.62 10.33
N HIS A 71 11.76 3.41 9.35
CA HIS A 71 10.62 4.29 9.52
C HIS A 71 9.30 3.49 9.46
N PRO A 72 8.31 3.76 10.32
CA PRO A 72 7.05 3.00 10.33
C PRO A 72 6.27 3.09 9.00
N ASP A 73 6.39 4.23 8.29
CA ASP A 73 5.81 4.39 6.94
C ASP A 73 6.63 3.75 5.80
N PHE A 74 7.62 2.92 6.10
CA PHE A 74 8.31 2.13 5.08
C PHE A 74 7.35 1.18 4.36
N THR A 75 6.36 0.67 5.10
CA THR A 75 5.28 -0.22 4.66
C THR A 75 3.92 0.36 5.05
N PRO A 76 2.85 0.10 4.28
CA PRO A 76 1.51 0.44 4.73
C PRO A 76 1.17 -0.38 5.99
N SER A 77 0.59 0.28 6.99
CA SER A 77 0.29 -0.33 8.30
C SER A 77 -1.02 0.13 8.90
N VAL A 78 -1.64 1.18 8.33
CA VAL A 78 -2.93 1.68 8.79
C VAL A 78 -4.04 1.03 7.97
N PHE A 79 -4.75 0.09 8.58
CA PHE A 79 -5.91 -0.58 8.01
C PHE A 79 -7.09 -0.37 8.96
N VAL A 80 -8.26 -0.09 8.40
CA VAL A 80 -9.48 -0.10 9.21
C VAL A 80 -9.76 -1.58 9.47
N GLU A 81 -9.73 -2.01 10.72
CA GLU A 81 -10.24 -3.34 11.05
C GLU A 81 -11.72 -3.35 10.70
N ASP A 82 -12.11 -4.24 9.79
CA ASP A 82 -13.50 -4.60 9.61
C ASP A 82 -13.97 -5.25 10.93
N LYS A 83 -14.52 -4.45 11.84
CA LYS A 83 -15.24 -4.93 13.04
C LYS A 83 -16.57 -5.61 12.66
N GLU A 84 -16.59 -6.41 11.60
CA GLU A 84 -17.80 -7.08 11.09
C GLU A 84 -17.63 -8.57 10.82
N ASN A 85 -16.58 -9.24 11.33
CA ASN A 85 -16.54 -10.71 11.35
C ASN A 85 -15.88 -11.26 12.62
N GLN A 86 -16.38 -10.82 13.78
CA GLN A 86 -16.30 -11.60 15.01
C GLN A 86 -17.71 -12.08 15.38
N LEU A 87 -18.22 -13.04 14.61
CA LEU A 87 -19.36 -13.89 14.97
C LEU A 87 -19.01 -15.34 14.64
#